data_AF-A0A7H9AW64-F1
#
_entry.id   AF-A0A7H9AW64-F1
#
_cell.length_a   1.000
_cell.length_b   1.000
_cell.length_c   1.000
_cell.angle_alpha   90.00
_cell.angle_beta   90.00
_cell.angle_gamma   90.00
#
_symmetry.space_group_name_H-M   'P 1'
#
loop_
_entity.id
_entity.type
_entity.pdbx_description
1 polymer ?
#
loop_
_entity_poly.entity_id
_entity_poly.type
_entity_poly.pdbx_seq_one_letter_code
_entity_poly.pdbx_strand_id
1 'polypeptide(L)'
;MSSALYKQNTNFTHSTGSFLKSAPVELTTVKGYNDFVSKLEKKNDKISTILSEDKSQGYVLQDGEVIATIYGEAKDYLLSLGGMTE
;
A
#
# COMPACT_ATOMS: atom_id res chain seq x y z
N MET A 1 29.53 -49.24 -4.44
CA MET A 1 28.11 -49.30 -4.82
C MET A 1 27.37 -48.44 -3.81
N SER A 2 27.19 -47.15 -4.12
CA SER A 2 25.93 -46.55 -4.63
C SER A 2 24.97 -46.11 -3.50
N SER A 3 25.19 -44.88 -3.03
CA SER A 3 24.22 -43.79 -2.79
C SER A 3 22.75 -44.08 -2.42
N ALA A 4 22.32 -43.49 -1.30
CA ALA A 4 21.06 -42.74 -1.17
C ALA A 4 21.18 -41.87 0.11
N LEU A 5 21.28 -40.53 0.05
CA LEU A 5 20.18 -39.57 -0.12
C LEU A 5 18.99 -39.95 0.78
N TYR A 6 18.59 -39.18 1.78
CA TYR A 6 18.10 -37.82 1.64
C TYR A 6 18.30 -37.03 2.95
N LYS A 7 19.07 -35.96 2.85
CA LYS A 7 18.97 -34.81 3.75
C LYS A 7 17.62 -34.18 3.44
N GLN A 8 16.61 -34.42 4.30
CA GLN A 8 15.31 -33.78 4.20
C GLN A 8 15.49 -32.30 4.55
N ASN A 9 16.04 -31.56 3.59
CA ASN A 9 15.94 -30.12 3.52
C ASN A 9 14.44 -29.84 3.43
N THR A 10 13.83 -29.41 4.53
CA THR A 10 12.49 -28.85 4.56
C THR A 10 12.48 -27.61 3.69
N ASN A 11 12.36 -27.87 2.39
CA ASN A 11 12.01 -26.91 1.37
C ASN A 11 10.58 -26.47 1.71
N PHE A 12 10.46 -25.43 2.52
CA PHE A 12 9.28 -24.58 2.56
C PHE A 12 9.19 -23.87 1.21
N THR A 13 8.81 -24.63 0.18
CA THR A 13 8.23 -24.07 -1.03
C THR A 13 6.72 -24.21 -0.87
N HIS A 14 6.12 -23.22 -0.22
CA HIS A 14 4.71 -22.96 -0.44
C HIS A 14 4.56 -21.45 -0.63
N SER A 15 4.81 -21.04 -1.88
CA SER A 15 3.97 -20.07 -2.56
C SER A 15 3.72 -18.73 -1.85
N THR A 16 4.78 -18.01 -1.47
CA THR A 16 4.73 -16.54 -1.36
C THR A 16 5.35 -15.85 -2.59
N GLY A 17 5.59 -16.61 -3.66
CA GLY A 17 6.27 -16.15 -4.87
C GLY A 17 5.39 -15.44 -5.91
N SER A 18 4.16 -15.04 -5.59
CA SER A 18 3.29 -14.31 -6.55
C SER A 18 2.33 -13.27 -5.95
N PHE A 19 2.38 -13.01 -4.63
CA PHE A 19 1.53 -12.00 -3.97
C PHE A 19 2.19 -10.63 -3.80
N LEU A 20 3.43 -10.46 -4.24
CA LEU A 20 4.11 -9.16 -4.29
C LEU A 20 4.21 -8.66 -5.75
N LYS A 21 3.15 -8.83 -6.54
CA LYS A 21 2.92 -7.91 -7.66
C LYS A 21 2.57 -6.57 -7.01
N SER A 22 3.59 -5.79 -6.64
CA SER A 22 3.53 -4.44 -6.08
C SER A 22 2.16 -4.08 -5.49
N ALA A 23 1.80 -4.69 -4.35
CA ALA A 23 0.57 -4.32 -3.69
C ALA A 23 0.66 -2.82 -3.35
N PRO A 24 -0.36 -2.01 -3.68
CA PRO A 24 -0.36 -0.60 -3.34
C PRO A 24 -0.14 -0.45 -1.84
N VAL A 25 0.69 0.52 -1.45
CA VAL A 25 1.07 0.74 -0.05
C VAL A 25 -0.18 0.97 0.78
N GLU A 26 -0.37 0.15 1.81
CA GLU A 26 -1.52 0.29 2.71
C GLU A 26 -1.23 1.35 3.78
N LEU A 27 -1.88 2.49 3.67
CA LEU A 27 -1.77 3.61 4.60
C LEU A 27 -2.93 3.53 5.58
N THR A 28 -2.69 2.92 6.74
CA THR A 28 -3.70 2.79 7.80
C THR A 28 -3.61 3.89 8.85
N THR A 29 -2.43 4.53 8.97
CA THR A 29 -2.13 5.55 9.97
C THR A 29 -1.87 6.91 9.32
N VAL A 30 -2.34 7.99 9.97
CA VAL A 30 -2.15 9.37 9.49
C VAL A 30 -0.67 9.69 9.28
N LYS A 31 0.19 9.24 10.20
CA LYS A 31 1.64 9.40 10.09
C LYS A 31 2.22 8.70 8.87
N GLY A 32 1.76 7.49 8.56
CA GLY A 32 2.16 6.77 7.36
C GLY A 32 1.79 7.54 6.09
N TYR A 33 0.56 8.06 6.03
CA TYR A 33 0.10 8.87 4.91
C TYR A 33 0.92 10.15 4.74
N ASN A 34 1.15 10.88 5.83
CA ASN A 34 1.88 12.14 5.79
C ASN A 34 3.36 11.95 5.36
N ASP A 35 4.02 10.90 5.88
CA ASP A 35 5.38 10.52 5.45
C ASP A 35 5.42 10.11 3.96
N PHE A 36 4.37 9.42 3.49
CA PHE A 36 4.24 9.00 2.10
C PHE A 36 4.07 10.19 1.16
N VAL A 37 3.12 11.08 1.45
CA VAL A 37 2.91 12.33 0.71
C VAL A 37 4.17 13.18 0.71
N SER A 38 4.80 13.37 1.88
CA SER A 38 6.05 14.13 2.01
C SER A 38 7.18 13.56 1.15
N LYS A 39 7.26 12.23 0.99
CA LYS A 39 8.24 11.59 0.10
C LYS A 39 7.96 11.83 -1.38
N LEU A 40 6.69 11.92 -1.75
CA LEU A 40 6.25 12.11 -3.14
C LEU A 40 6.34 13.57 -3.56
N GLU A 41 5.99 14.51 -2.69
CA GLU A 41 6.19 15.95 -2.91
C GLU A 41 7.68 16.27 -3.12
N LYS A 42 8.57 15.65 -2.35
CA LYS A 42 10.02 15.77 -2.55
C LYS A 42 10.50 15.27 -3.92
N LYS A 43 9.76 14.34 -4.53
CA LYS A 43 10.05 13.85 -5.88
C LYS A 43 9.41 14.70 -6.99
N ASN A 44 8.72 15.79 -6.65
CA ASN A 44 7.94 16.61 -7.58
C ASN A 44 6.89 15.78 -8.36
N ASP A 45 6.40 14.73 -7.73
CA ASP A 45 5.48 13.82 -8.38
C ASP A 45 4.05 14.32 -8.24
N LYS A 46 3.27 14.19 -9.32
CA LYS A 46 1.86 14.62 -9.33
C LYS A 46 1.04 13.59 -8.56
N ILE A 47 0.93 13.84 -7.27
CA ILE A 47 0.08 13.04 -6.38
C ILE A 47 -1.35 13.56 -6.39
N SER A 48 -2.29 12.63 -6.45
CA SER A 48 -3.72 12.90 -6.35
C SER A 48 -4.34 11.90 -5.39
N THR A 49 -4.94 12.40 -4.33
CA THR A 49 -5.64 11.56 -3.37
C THR A 49 -7.12 11.56 -3.71
N ILE A 50 -7.69 10.39 -3.96
CA ILE A 50 -9.13 10.22 -4.18
C ILE A 50 -9.71 9.36 -3.06
N LEU A 51 -10.95 9.64 -2.69
CA LEU A 51 -11.72 8.77 -1.81
C LEU A 51 -12.67 7.94 -2.67
N SER A 52 -12.86 6.68 -2.30
CA SER A 52 -13.93 5.86 -2.89
C SER A 52 -15.27 6.54 -2.65
N GLU A 53 -16.19 6.39 -3.59
CA GLU A 53 -17.54 6.98 -3.52
C GLU A 53 -18.30 6.52 -2.25
N ASP A 54 -18.09 5.27 -1.85
CA ASP A 54 -18.63 4.67 -0.63
C ASP A 54 -17.96 5.16 0.67
N LYS A 55 -16.91 5.99 0.57
CA LYS A 55 -16.08 6.45 1.71
C LYS A 55 -15.49 5.29 2.55
N SER A 56 -15.48 4.08 2.00
CA SER A 56 -14.90 2.90 2.65
C SER A 56 -13.37 2.94 2.68
N GLN A 57 -12.73 3.50 1.64
CA GLN A 57 -11.28 3.56 1.50
C GLN A 57 -10.86 4.73 0.60
N GLY A 58 -9.64 5.23 0.76
CA GLY A 58 -9.02 6.21 -0.13
C GLY A 58 -7.93 5.57 -0.99
N TYR A 59 -7.52 6.24 -2.06
CA TYR A 59 -6.41 5.84 -2.91
C TYR A 59 -5.52 7.04 -3.19
N VAL A 60 -4.21 6.83 -3.15
CA VAL A 60 -3.22 7.80 -3.63
C VAL A 60 -2.82 7.37 -5.02
N LEU A 61 -3.04 8.26 -5.98
CA LEU A 61 -2.56 8.15 -7.33
C LEU A 61 -1.29 8.96 -7.49
N GLN A 62 -0.33 8.40 -8.21
CA GLN A 62 0.88 9.06 -8.66
C GLN A 62 0.94 8.90 -10.17
N ASP A 63 0.96 10.02 -10.89
CA ASP A 63 0.94 10.03 -12.37
C ASP A 63 -0.22 9.21 -12.99
N GLY A 64 -1.34 9.10 -12.27
CA GLY A 64 -2.52 8.34 -12.69
C GLY A 64 -2.50 6.85 -12.31
N GLU A 65 -1.47 6.36 -11.62
CA GLU A 65 -1.38 5.00 -11.11
C GLU A 65 -1.64 4.94 -9.60
N VAL A 66 -2.45 3.98 -9.14
CA VAL A 66 -2.72 3.78 -7.71
C VAL A 66 -1.49 3.17 -7.04
N ILE A 67 -0.81 3.96 -6.22
CA ILE A 67 0.41 3.55 -5.53
C ILE A 67 0.18 3.26 -4.05
N ALA A 68 -0.91 3.76 -3.48
CA ALA A 68 -1.28 3.49 -2.11
C ALA A 68 -2.78 3.45 -1.92
N THR A 69 -3.22 2.60 -0.99
CA THR A 69 -4.61 2.53 -0.55
C THR A 69 -4.68 2.95 0.90
N ILE A 70 -5.59 3.87 1.19
CA ILE A 70 -5.76 4.49 2.49
C ILE A 70 -6.96 3.86 3.20
N TYR A 71 -6.73 3.41 4.42
CA TYR A 71 -7.73 2.78 5.29
C TYR A 71 -7.64 3.35 6.72
N GLY A 72 -8.59 2.95 7.58
CA GLY A 72 -8.52 3.22 9.02
C GLY A 72 -8.41 4.70 9.38
N GLU A 73 -7.45 5.04 10.24
CA GLU A 73 -7.23 6.40 10.74
C GLU A 73 -6.75 7.36 9.65
N ALA A 74 -5.90 6.89 8.73
CA ALA A 74 -5.46 7.71 7.60
C ALA A 74 -6.64 8.11 6.70
N LYS A 75 -7.62 7.20 6.54
CA LYS A 75 -8.83 7.47 5.78
C LYS A 75 -9.69 8.51 6.49
N ASP A 76 -9.88 8.36 7.80
CA ASP A 76 -10.63 9.31 8.62
C ASP A 76 -10.03 10.72 8.53
N TYR A 77 -8.70 10.80 8.60
CA TYR A 77 -7.96 12.05 8.40
C TYR A 77 -8.19 12.66 7.01
N LEU A 78 -8.17 11.85 5.95
CA LEU A 78 -8.48 12.33 4.60
C LEU A 78 -9.92 12.76 4.42
N LEU A 79 -10.87 12.06 5.04
CA LEU A 79 -12.27 12.46 5.09
C LEU A 79 -12.42 13.80 5.84
N SER A 80 -11.64 14.02 6.89
CA SER A 80 -11.61 15.29 7.62
C SER A 80 -10.96 16.42 6.80
N LEU A 81 -9.95 16.13 5.97
CA LEU A 81 -9.30 17.12 5.11
C LEU A 81 -10.09 17.43 3.83
N GLY A 82 -10.64 16.40 3.18
CA GLY A 82 -11.37 16.50 1.91
C GLY A 82 -12.87 16.76 2.10
N GLY A 83 -13.38 16.50 3.30
CA GLY A 83 -14.73 16.86 3.73
C GLY A 83 -14.75 18.22 4.39
N MET A 84 -14.99 19.25 3.58
CA MET A 84 -15.99 20.28 3.88
C MET A 84 -16.09 20.69 5.36
N THR A 85 -15.29 21.69 5.75
CA THR A 85 -15.87 22.86 6.41
C THR A 85 -17.22 23.18 5.76
N GLU A 86 -18.31 22.98 6.47
CA GLU A 86 -19.58 23.68 6.21
C GLU A 86 -19.37 25.19 6.30
#